data_AF-A0A7X9DKH2-F1
#
_entry.id   AF-A0A7X9DKH2-F1
#
_cell.length_a   1.000
_cell.length_b   1.000
_cell.length_c   1.000
_cell.angle_alpha   90.00
_cell.angle_beta   90.00
_cell.angle_gamma   90.00
#
_symmetry.space_group_name_H-M   'P 1'
#
loop_
_entity.id
_entity.type
_entity.pdbx_description
1 polymer ?
#
loop_
_entity_poly.entity_id
_entity_poly.type
_entity_poly.pdbx_seq_one_letter_code
_entity_poly.pdbx_strand_id
1 'polypeptide(L)'
;MKKILTLIFINIIFALLQTAFFPTLFGKQALINWVLALGFAWLLVDAPVTALKSVFVGGVILDVLLGTRLGLSSLIMTAGVYLLILVRNYLFRGVIPHLVVGTIVAYIYSLVILAKGSPVDLLLLVLAFVSALISYLASLVFKQILASRS
;
A
#
# COMPACT_ATOMS: atom_id res chain seq x y z
N MET A 1 18.54 -13.33 2.02
CA MET A 1 18.09 -13.25 0.60
C MET A 1 16.67 -13.77 0.39
N LYS A 2 16.30 -14.96 0.90
CA LYS A 2 14.93 -15.54 0.75
C LYS A 2 13.79 -14.58 1.12
N LYS A 3 13.91 -13.82 2.23
CA LYS A 3 12.90 -12.85 2.69
C LYS A 3 12.63 -11.70 1.69
N ILE A 4 13.65 -11.22 0.98
CA ILE A 4 13.52 -10.14 -0.02
C ILE A 4 12.80 -10.65 -1.26
N LEU A 5 13.15 -11.86 -1.73
CA LEU A 5 12.46 -12.49 -2.87
C LEU A 5 10.97 -12.73 -2.58
N THR A 6 10.64 -13.19 -1.37
CA THR A 6 9.23 -13.33 -0.95
C THR A 6 8.51 -11.98 -0.95
N LEU A 7 9.14 -10.92 -0.45
CA LEU A 7 8.56 -9.57 -0.44
C LEU A 7 8.35 -9.01 -1.85
N ILE A 8 9.29 -9.23 -2.77
CA ILE A 8 9.15 -8.88 -4.18
C ILE A 8 7.95 -9.63 -4.78
N PHE A 9 7.88 -10.95 -4.58
CA PHE A 9 6.80 -11.77 -5.10
C PHE A 9 5.41 -11.33 -4.61
N ILE A 10 5.28 -11.03 -3.31
CA ILE A 10 4.03 -10.50 -2.75
C ILE A 10 3.67 -9.15 -3.39
N ASN A 11 4.63 -8.24 -3.55
CA ASN A 11 4.37 -6.94 -4.18
C ASN A 11 3.97 -7.08 -5.66
N ILE A 12 4.53 -8.05 -6.40
CA ILE A 12 4.09 -8.36 -7.77
C ILE A 12 2.61 -8.77 -7.77
N ILE A 13 2.21 -9.69 -6.88
CA ILE A 13 0.81 -10.13 -6.79
C ILE A 13 -0.11 -8.95 -6.51
N PHE A 14 0.21 -8.13 -5.50
CA PHE A 14 -0.61 -6.97 -5.13
C PHE A 14 -0.66 -5.92 -6.25
N ALA A 15 0.45 -5.69 -6.94
CA ALA A 15 0.49 -4.78 -8.09
C ALA A 15 -0.35 -5.31 -9.26
N LEU A 16 -0.33 -6.61 -9.55
CA LEU A 16 -1.16 -7.23 -10.59
C LEU A 16 -2.65 -7.22 -10.23
N LEU A 17 -3.00 -7.46 -8.95
CA LEU A 17 -4.37 -7.33 -8.47
C LEU A 17 -4.88 -5.90 -8.69
N GLN A 18 -4.05 -4.91 -8.40
CA GLN A 18 -4.35 -3.50 -8.61
C GLN A 18 -4.49 -3.11 -10.09
N THR A 19 -3.58 -3.55 -10.96
CA THR A 19 -3.52 -3.05 -12.34
C THR A 19 -4.31 -3.88 -13.36
N ALA A 20 -4.49 -5.17 -13.11
CA ALA A 20 -5.14 -6.09 -14.05
C ALA A 20 -6.50 -6.61 -13.54
N PHE A 21 -6.57 -7.06 -12.29
CA PHE A 21 -7.74 -7.80 -11.81
C PHE A 21 -8.89 -6.87 -11.38
N PHE A 22 -8.60 -5.90 -10.52
CA PHE A 22 -9.62 -4.98 -9.99
C PHE A 22 -10.27 -4.07 -11.04
N PRO A 23 -9.51 -3.44 -11.96
CA PRO A 23 -10.11 -2.61 -13.01
C PRO A 23 -11.05 -3.38 -13.94
N THR A 24 -10.82 -4.69 -14.08
CA THR A 24 -11.67 -5.59 -14.89
C THR A 24 -12.97 -5.93 -14.18
N LEU A 25 -12.91 -6.19 -12.87
CA LEU A 25 -14.09 -6.59 -12.07
C LEU A 25 -14.96 -5.42 -11.60
N PHE A 26 -14.33 -4.30 -11.21
CA PHE A 26 -14.99 -3.16 -10.57
C PHE A 26 -14.94 -1.88 -11.41
N GLY A 27 -14.40 -1.98 -12.63
CA GLY A 27 -14.23 -0.86 -13.55
C GLY A 27 -12.99 -0.02 -13.27
N LYS A 28 -12.53 0.72 -14.29
CA LYS A 28 -11.31 1.57 -14.25
C LYS A 28 -11.38 2.75 -13.27
N GLN A 29 -12.48 2.91 -12.55
CA GLN A 29 -12.70 3.98 -11.56
C GLN A 29 -12.37 3.51 -10.13
N ALA A 30 -12.39 2.19 -9.87
CA ALA A 30 -12.02 1.59 -8.59
C ALA A 30 -10.49 1.57 -8.42
N LEU A 31 -9.93 2.73 -8.04
CA LEU A 31 -8.50 2.94 -7.86
C LEU A 31 -8.07 2.56 -6.44
N ILE A 32 -7.97 1.25 -6.20
CA ILE A 32 -7.46 0.72 -4.94
C ILE A 32 -5.94 0.62 -5.00
N ASN A 33 -5.23 1.33 -4.13
CA ASN A 33 -3.78 1.23 -4.03
C ASN A 33 -3.38 0.09 -3.08
N TRP A 34 -3.41 -1.13 -3.61
CA TRP A 34 -3.12 -2.37 -2.88
C TRP A 34 -1.69 -2.41 -2.34
N VAL A 35 -0.73 -1.86 -3.08
CA VAL A 35 0.67 -1.78 -2.63
C VAL A 35 0.80 -0.89 -1.39
N LEU A 36 0.15 0.27 -1.40
CA LEU A 36 0.14 1.17 -0.25
C LEU A 36 -0.60 0.54 0.96
N ALA A 37 -1.73 -0.13 0.71
CA ALA A 37 -2.48 -0.85 1.74
C ALA A 37 -1.65 -1.96 2.40
N LEU A 38 -0.85 -2.69 1.62
CA LEU A 38 0.13 -3.66 2.13
C LEU A 38 1.20 -2.99 3.00
N GLY A 39 1.67 -1.80 2.62
CA GLY A 39 2.54 -0.98 3.45
C GLY A 39 1.95 -0.69 4.83
N PHE A 40 0.68 -0.27 4.87
CA PHE A 40 -0.01 -0.01 6.14
C PHE A 40 -0.23 -1.26 6.97
N ALA A 41 -0.56 -2.38 6.33
CA ALA A 41 -0.69 -3.65 7.00
C ALA A 41 0.59 -4.05 7.75
N TRP A 42 1.76 -3.88 7.11
CA TRP A 42 3.05 -4.12 7.76
C TRP A 42 3.31 -3.22 8.96
N LEU A 43 2.81 -1.97 8.95
CA LEU A 43 2.89 -1.09 10.11
C LEU A 43 2.00 -1.56 11.27
N LEU A 44 0.80 -2.04 10.97
CA LEU A 44 -0.14 -2.55 11.98
C LEU A 44 0.38 -3.82 12.68
N VAL A 45 1.25 -4.60 12.03
CA VAL A 45 1.89 -5.77 12.64
C VAL A 45 3.28 -5.47 13.22
N ASP A 46 3.58 -4.20 13.49
CA ASP A 46 4.83 -3.71 14.09
C ASP A 46 6.10 -4.04 13.28
N ALA A 47 6.01 -4.03 11.94
CA ALA A 47 7.14 -4.29 11.04
C ALA A 47 7.50 -3.08 10.15
N PRO A 48 7.93 -1.93 10.73
CA PRO A 48 8.11 -0.68 9.97
C PRO A 48 9.19 -0.75 8.89
N VAL A 49 10.28 -1.48 9.12
CA VAL A 49 11.33 -1.68 8.11
C VAL A 49 10.79 -2.49 6.92
N THR A 50 9.94 -3.48 7.18
CA THR A 50 9.29 -4.28 6.15
C THR A 50 8.26 -3.45 5.38
N ALA A 51 7.50 -2.59 6.07
CA ALA A 51 6.56 -1.66 5.45
C ALA A 51 7.25 -0.76 4.42
N LEU A 52 8.33 -0.08 4.81
CA LEU A 52 9.10 0.80 3.94
C LEU A 52 9.67 0.06 2.73
N LYS A 53 10.27 -1.12 2.95
CA LYS A 53 10.79 -1.96 1.86
C LYS A 53 9.68 -2.41 0.91
N SER A 54 8.51 -2.76 1.45
CA SER A 54 7.36 -3.19 0.65
C SER A 54 6.87 -2.08 -0.26
N VAL A 55 6.59 -0.89 0.27
CA VAL A 55 6.08 0.21 -0.56
C VAL A 55 7.12 0.76 -1.53
N PHE A 56 8.41 0.70 -1.18
CA PHE A 56 9.48 1.05 -2.11
C PHE A 56 9.49 0.09 -3.31
N VAL A 57 9.59 -1.22 -3.06
CA VAL A 57 9.62 -2.25 -4.11
C VAL A 57 8.33 -2.25 -4.93
N GLY A 58 7.18 -2.23 -4.26
CA GLY A 58 5.88 -2.22 -4.93
C GLY A 58 5.64 -0.94 -5.73
N GLY A 59 6.12 0.21 -5.27
CA GLY A 59 6.04 1.46 -6.02
C GLY A 59 6.84 1.41 -7.33
N VAL A 60 8.05 0.84 -7.31
CA VAL A 60 8.84 0.64 -8.55
C VAL A 60 8.12 -0.32 -9.50
N ILE A 61 7.57 -1.42 -8.98
CA ILE A 61 6.80 -2.37 -9.80
C ILE A 61 5.58 -1.69 -10.43
N LEU A 62 4.85 -0.87 -9.66
CA LEU A 62 3.71 -0.12 -10.18
C LEU A 62 4.12 0.87 -11.27
N ASP A 63 5.25 1.56 -11.12
CA ASP A 63 5.73 2.47 -12.16
C ASP A 63 6.01 1.74 -13.48
N VAL A 64 6.61 0.54 -13.40
CA VAL A 64 6.83 -0.33 -14.57
C VAL A 64 5.51 -0.78 -15.19
N LEU A 65 4.56 -1.27 -14.38
CA LEU A 65 3.30 -1.83 -14.88
C LEU A 65 2.35 -0.78 -15.44
N LEU A 66 2.35 0.43 -14.88
CA LEU A 66 1.49 1.54 -15.31
C LEU A 66 2.13 2.40 -16.41
N GLY A 67 3.41 2.16 -16.74
CA GLY A 67 4.15 2.98 -17.70
C GLY A 67 4.35 4.42 -17.23
N THR A 68 4.43 4.65 -15.92
CA THR A 68 4.66 5.98 -15.33
C THR A 68 6.15 6.25 -15.12
N ARG A 69 6.49 7.43 -14.58
CA ARG A 69 7.88 7.79 -14.30
C ARG A 69 8.46 6.87 -13.21
N LEU A 70 9.48 6.10 -13.57
CA LEU A 70 10.17 5.20 -12.65
C LEU A 70 10.62 5.93 -11.39
N GLY A 71 10.22 5.41 -10.24
CA GLY A 71 10.61 5.89 -8.92
C GLY A 71 9.62 6.88 -8.30
N LEU A 72 8.71 7.47 -9.08
CA LEU A 72 7.76 8.46 -8.56
C LEU A 72 6.76 7.83 -7.59
N SER A 73 6.18 6.67 -7.95
CA SER A 73 5.27 5.96 -7.05
C SER A 73 5.98 5.49 -5.78
N SER A 74 7.20 4.96 -5.94
CA SER A 74 8.01 4.53 -4.79
C SER A 74 8.31 5.67 -3.82
N LEU A 75 8.60 6.87 -4.33
CA LEU A 75 8.91 8.04 -3.52
C LEU A 75 7.67 8.51 -2.74
N ILE A 76 6.53 8.66 -3.41
CA ILE A 76 5.28 9.12 -2.77
C ILE A 76 4.83 8.12 -1.69
N MET A 77 4.80 6.82 -2.02
CA MET A 77 4.35 5.80 -1.07
C MET A 77 5.31 5.64 0.11
N THR A 78 6.62 5.67 -0.13
CA THR A 78 7.61 5.56 0.94
C THR A 78 7.57 6.78 1.85
N ALA A 79 7.45 7.98 1.30
CA ALA A 79 7.26 9.21 2.09
C ALA A 79 5.99 9.14 2.93
N GLY A 80 4.89 8.66 2.35
CA GLY A 80 3.63 8.45 3.07
C GLY A 80 3.75 7.48 4.25
N VAL A 81 4.31 6.28 4.01
CA VAL A 81 4.54 5.29 5.08
C VAL A 81 5.50 5.81 6.13
N TYR A 82 6.55 6.54 5.74
CA TYR A 82 7.49 7.15 6.67
C TYR A 82 6.82 8.19 7.57
N LEU A 83 5.97 9.06 7.00
CA LEU A 83 5.15 9.98 7.77
C LEU A 83 4.24 9.24 8.77
N LEU A 84 3.63 8.12 8.38
CA LEU A 84 2.85 7.32 9.34
C LEU A 84 3.70 6.74 10.47
N ILE A 85 4.92 6.29 10.19
CA ILE A 85 5.82 5.80 11.24
C ILE A 85 6.09 6.93 12.24
N LEU A 86 6.36 8.14 11.76
CA LEU A 86 6.54 9.31 12.61
C LEU A 86 5.27 9.60 13.43
N VAL A 87 4.10 9.70 12.79
CA VAL A 87 2.82 9.98 13.47
C VAL A 87 2.49 8.91 14.52
N ARG A 88 2.72 7.62 14.21
CA ARG A 88 2.53 6.50 15.16
C ARG A 88 3.43 6.64 16.39
N ASN A 89 4.67 7.10 16.19
CA ASN A 89 5.63 7.25 17.28
C ASN A 89 5.36 8.50 18.14
N TYR A 90 4.82 9.57 17.57
CA TYR A 90 4.67 10.87 18.25
C TYR A 90 3.26 11.22 18.73
N LEU A 91 2.20 10.77 18.04
CA LEU A 91 0.84 11.29 18.27
C LEU A 91 -0.12 10.26 18.85
N PHE A 92 -0.28 9.07 18.27
CA PHE A 92 -1.28 8.09 18.72
C PHE A 92 -0.94 6.64 18.31
N ARG A 93 -0.98 5.70 19.27
CA ARG A 93 -0.85 4.24 19.04
C ARG A 93 -2.16 3.56 18.59
N GLY A 94 -3.02 4.27 17.84
CA GLY A 94 -4.36 3.81 17.47
C GLY A 94 -4.53 3.51 15.98
N VAL A 95 -5.55 2.72 15.64
CA VAL A 95 -5.94 2.38 14.25
C VAL A 95 -6.46 3.61 13.48
N ILE A 96 -7.12 4.54 14.17
CA ILE A 96 -7.74 5.74 13.58
C ILE A 96 -6.71 6.65 12.87
N PRO A 97 -5.57 7.03 13.47
CA PRO A 97 -4.51 7.77 12.79
C PRO A 97 -3.99 7.10 11.52
N HIS A 98 -3.88 5.77 11.53
CA HIS A 98 -3.40 5.02 10.37
C HIS A 98 -4.38 5.12 9.20
N LEU A 99 -5.68 5.08 9.49
CA LEU A 99 -6.72 5.29 8.49
C LEU A 99 -6.69 6.70 7.93
N VAL A 100 -6.64 7.74 8.79
CA VAL A 100 -6.63 9.14 8.36
C VAL A 100 -5.44 9.44 7.46
N VAL A 101 -4.22 9.10 7.90
CA VAL A 101 -3.02 9.38 7.10
C VAL A 101 -2.97 8.49 5.86
N GLY A 102 -3.43 7.24 5.95
CA GLY A 102 -3.54 6.36 4.79
C GLY A 102 -4.46 6.90 3.70
N THR A 103 -5.61 7.46 4.08
CA THR A 103 -6.53 8.14 3.16
C THR A 103 -5.87 9.36 2.53
N ILE A 104 -5.15 10.19 3.29
CA ILE A 104 -4.44 11.37 2.75
C ILE A 104 -3.38 10.95 1.72
N VAL A 105 -2.57 9.93 2.04
CA VAL A 105 -1.53 9.44 1.12
C VAL A 105 -2.15 8.84 -0.14
N ALA A 106 -3.24 8.08 -0.01
CA ALA A 106 -3.97 7.55 -1.16
C ALA A 106 -4.53 8.67 -2.06
N TYR A 107 -5.06 9.73 -1.46
CA TYR A 107 -5.57 10.91 -2.18
C TYR A 107 -4.47 11.68 -2.91
N ILE A 108 -3.32 11.92 -2.25
CA ILE A 108 -2.16 12.55 -2.90
C ILE A 108 -1.68 11.69 -4.07
N TYR A 109 -1.60 10.37 -3.88
CA TYR A 109 -1.22 9.45 -4.95
C TYR A 109 -2.19 9.52 -6.14
N SER A 110 -3.51 9.58 -5.91
CA SER A 110 -4.48 9.69 -6.99
C SER A 110 -4.42 11.02 -7.74
N LEU A 111 -4.15 12.13 -7.04
CA LEU A 111 -3.98 13.43 -7.67
C LEU A 111 -2.73 13.47 -8.55
N VAL A 112 -1.59 12.98 -8.04
CA VAL A 112 -0.29 13.14 -8.69
C VAL A 112 -0.07 12.12 -9.80
N ILE A 113 -0.44 10.86 -9.59
CA ILE A 113 -0.15 9.77 -10.54
C ILE A 113 -1.29 9.53 -11.51
N LEU A 114 -2.53 9.58 -11.01
CA LEU A 114 -3.69 9.19 -11.79
C LEU A 114 -4.40 10.39 -12.44
N ALA A 115 -3.96 11.62 -12.13
CA ALA A 115 -4.49 12.89 -12.65
C ALA A 115 -6.03 13.00 -12.58
N LYS A 116 -6.65 12.27 -11.64
CA LYS A 116 -8.10 12.25 -11.43
C LYS A 116 -8.41 12.97 -10.13
N GLY A 117 -8.79 14.25 -10.23
CA GLY A 117 -9.30 15.06 -9.13
C GLY A 117 -10.79 14.84 -8.87
N SER A 118 -11.26 13.59 -8.88
CA SER A 118 -12.65 13.29 -8.51
C SER A 118 -12.84 13.54 -7.01
N PRO A 119 -13.89 14.26 -6.58
CA PRO A 119 -14.22 14.37 -5.16
C PRO A 119 -14.43 12.96 -4.63
N VAL A 120 -13.72 12.65 -3.53
CA VAL A 120 -13.69 11.37 -2.82
C VAL A 120 -15.01 10.61 -2.96
N ASP A 121 -15.08 9.67 -3.90
CA ASP A 121 -16.21 8.75 -3.98
C ASP A 121 -16.22 7.96 -2.68
N LEU A 122 -17.35 7.97 -1.98
CA LEU A 122 -17.54 7.16 -0.77
C LEU A 122 -17.14 5.69 -1.02
N LEU A 123 -17.31 5.23 -2.27
CA LEU A 123 -16.83 3.96 -2.78
C LEU A 123 -15.30 3.80 -2.70
N LEU A 124 -14.51 4.80 -3.07
CA LEU A 124 -13.04 4.77 -2.94
C LEU A 124 -12.62 4.68 -1.48
N LEU A 125 -13.31 5.38 -0.58
CA LEU A 125 -13.04 5.31 0.85
C LEU A 125 -13.33 3.91 1.41
N VAL A 126 -14.49 3.34 1.07
CA VAL A 126 -14.88 1.98 1.46
C VAL A 126 -13.89 0.95 0.89
N LEU A 127 -13.52 1.07 -0.37
CA LEU A 127 -12.55 0.18 -1.02
C LEU A 127 -11.15 0.31 -0.42
N ALA A 128 -10.72 1.52 -0.05
CA ALA A 128 -9.47 1.73 0.68
C ALA A 128 -9.51 1.03 2.04
N PHE A 129 -10.63 1.12 2.76
CA PHE A 129 -10.81 0.45 4.05
C PHE A 129 -10.78 -1.08 3.93
N VAL A 130 -11.51 -1.63 2.96
CA VAL A 130 -11.52 -3.08 2.65
C VAL A 130 -10.12 -3.54 2.25
N SER A 131 -9.40 -2.75 1.45
CA SER A 131 -8.04 -3.08 1.04
C SER A 131 -7.06 -3.10 2.20
N ALA A 132 -7.20 -2.16 3.15
CA ALA A 132 -6.40 -2.12 4.36
C ALA A 132 -6.68 -3.35 5.25
N LEU A 133 -7.94 -3.75 5.39
CA LEU A 133 -8.33 -4.94 6.16
C LEU A 133 -7.79 -6.24 5.54
N ILE A 134 -7.96 -6.42 4.24
CA ILE A 134 -7.43 -7.60 3.52
C ILE A 134 -5.91 -7.63 3.60
N SER A 135 -5.27 -6.49 3.40
CA SER A 135 -3.81 -6.37 3.51
C SER A 135 -3.33 -6.70 4.92
N TYR A 136 -4.06 -6.26 5.96
CA TYR A 136 -3.77 -6.58 7.35
C TYR A 136 -3.81 -8.08 7.61
N LEU A 137 -4.90 -8.76 7.21
CA LEU A 137 -5.02 -10.21 7.35
C LEU A 137 -3.90 -10.94 6.59
N ALA A 138 -3.59 -10.50 5.37
CA ALA A 138 -2.48 -11.05 4.59
C ALA A 138 -1.12 -10.85 5.31
N SER A 139 -0.88 -9.68 5.89
CA SER A 139 0.36 -9.39 6.62
C SER A 139 0.55 -10.24 7.88
N LEU A 140 -0.54 -10.61 8.57
CA LEU A 140 -0.49 -11.55 9.70
C LEU A 140 -0.02 -12.93 9.24
N VAL A 141 -0.60 -13.44 8.14
CA VAL A 141 -0.21 -14.73 7.54
C VAL A 141 1.25 -14.67 7.07
N PHE A 142 1.64 -13.60 6.37
CA PHE A 142 3.02 -13.46 5.89
C PHE A 142 4.03 -13.30 7.02
N LYS A 143 3.68 -12.62 8.12
CA LYS A 143 4.53 -12.52 9.31
C LYS A 143 4.84 -13.90 9.88
N GLN A 144 3.85 -14.79 9.96
CA GLN A 144 4.06 -16.19 10.39
C GLN A 144 4.98 -16.95 9.42
N ILE A 145 4.78 -16.80 8.11
CA ILE A 145 5.62 -17.45 7.07
C ILE A 145 7.08 -16.94 7.13
N LEU A 146 7.28 -15.65 7.41
CA LEU A 146 8.62 -15.06 7.50
C LEU A 146 9.33 -15.42 8.82
N ALA A 147 8.58 -15.69 9.88
CA ALA A 147 9.09 -16.13 11.18
C ALA A 147 9.45 -17.63 11.21
N SER A 148 8.71 -18.50 10.50
CA SER A 148 9.02 -19.93 10.42
C SER A 148 10.24 -20.27 9.54
N ARG A 149 10.78 -19.27 8.82
CA ARG A 149 11.94 -19.40 7.94
C ARG A 149 13.22 -18.76 8.49
N SER A 150 13.20 -18.30 9.75
CA SER A 150 14.40 -17.93 10.52
C SER A 150 14.74 -19.03 11.50
#